data_AF-A0A5E4QBF9-F1
#
_entry.id   AF-A0A5E4QBF9-F1
#
_cell.length_a   1.000
_cell.length_b   1.000
_cell.length_c   1.000
_cell.angle_alpha   90.00
_cell.angle_beta   90.00
_cell.angle_gamma   90.00
#
_symmetry.space_group_name_H-M   'P 1'
#
loop_
_entity.id
_entity.type
_entity.pdbx_description
1 polymer ?
#
loop_
_entity_poly.entity_id
_entity_poly.type
_entity_poly.pdbx_seq_one_letter_code
_entity_poly.pdbx_strand_id
1 'polypeptide(L)'
;MFCRISQKYKSITLHRCLSSAEVSTALRPFYFSVHPDLFGKYPEQRKINEHSLQQLSALIEAQQCSRNITVPNLPFYLRKRDMPEENLRKAYENYYNEFEKASHMKRKVEEKRAVNNLF
;
A
#
# COMPACT_ATOMS: atom_id res chain seq x y z
N MET A 1 -25.46 -5.61 -0.50
CA MET A 1 -25.52 -5.95 0.94
C MET A 1 -24.62 -4.98 1.69
N PHE A 2 -25.18 -4.06 2.47
CA PHE A 2 -24.41 -3.10 3.27
C PHE A 2 -24.14 -3.70 4.66
N CYS A 3 -22.88 -3.69 5.08
CA CYS A 3 -22.45 -4.16 6.39
C CYS A 3 -23.10 -3.29 7.49
N ARG A 4 -23.80 -3.93 8.42
CA ARG A 4 -24.70 -3.32 9.39
C ARG A 4 -24.00 -3.27 10.75
N ILE A 5 -23.36 -2.15 11.06
CA ILE A 5 -22.93 -1.84 12.44
C ILE A 5 -24.09 -1.10 13.11
N SER A 6 -24.69 -1.77 14.11
CA SER A 6 -25.83 -1.26 14.87
C SER A 6 -25.36 -0.24 15.91
N GLN A 7 -25.66 1.04 15.72
CA GLN A 7 -25.68 2.01 16.82
C GLN A 7 -26.84 2.99 16.63
N LYS A 8 -27.74 2.95 17.62
CA LYS A 8 -28.98 3.74 17.70
C LYS A 8 -28.67 5.19 18.07
N TYR A 9 -28.38 6.00 17.07
CA TYR A 9 -28.57 7.45 17.14
C TYR A 9 -29.17 7.85 15.79
N LYS A 10 -30.12 8.78 15.74
CA LYS A 10 -30.62 9.35 14.48
C LYS A 10 -29.44 10.03 13.78
N SER A 11 -28.69 9.27 13.00
CA SER A 11 -27.55 9.76 12.23
C SER A 11 -28.14 10.50 11.05
N ILE A 12 -28.20 11.83 11.14
CA ILE A 12 -28.23 12.68 9.96
C ILE A 12 -26.99 12.25 9.17
N THR A 13 -27.19 11.44 8.15
CA THR A 13 -26.09 10.99 7.29
C THR A 13 -25.80 12.18 6.38
N LEU A 14 -24.86 13.02 6.83
CA LEU A 14 -24.40 14.14 6.01
C LEU A 14 -23.58 13.55 4.86
N HIS A 15 -24.21 13.42 3.70
CA HIS A 15 -23.51 13.00 2.49
C HIS A 15 -22.67 14.17 1.99
N ARG A 16 -21.35 14.11 2.23
CA ARG A 16 -20.41 15.01 1.56
C ARG A 16 -20.21 14.56 0.12
N CYS A 17 -20.40 15.46 -0.82
CA CYS A 17 -19.99 15.26 -2.21
C CYS A 17 -18.48 15.50 -2.31
N LEU A 18 -17.75 14.59 -2.95
CA LEU A 18 -16.34 14.80 -3.25
C LEU A 18 -16.21 15.49 -4.61
N SER A 19 -15.29 16.44 -4.71
CA SER A 19 -14.88 17.01 -5.98
C SER A 19 -14.09 15.98 -6.82
N SER A 20 -14.07 16.17 -8.14
CA SER A 20 -13.27 15.33 -9.05
C SER A 20 -11.78 15.28 -8.65
N ALA A 21 -11.24 16.39 -8.13
CA ALA A 21 -9.86 16.47 -7.65
C ALA A 21 -9.61 15.61 -6.38
N GLU A 22 -10.57 15.59 -5.45
CA GLU A 22 -10.50 14.75 -4.25
C GLU A 22 -10.60 13.28 -4.59
N VAL A 23 -11.53 12.90 -5.48
CA VAL A 23 -11.67 11.52 -5.98
C VAL A 23 -10.37 11.08 -6.64
N SER A 24 -9.81 11.91 -7.52
CA SER A 24 -8.54 11.63 -8.20
C SER A 24 -7.38 11.45 -7.22
N THR A 25 -7.33 12.29 -6.18
CA THR A 25 -6.29 12.19 -5.15
C THR A 25 -6.43 10.94 -4.30
N ALA A 26 -7.66 10.56 -3.93
CA ALA A 26 -7.95 9.34 -3.19
C ALA A 26 -7.63 8.06 -4.00
N LEU A 27 -7.86 8.07 -5.32
CA LEU A 27 -7.59 6.94 -6.21
C LEU A 27 -6.13 6.84 -6.67
N ARG A 28 -5.32 7.89 -6.50
CA ARG A 28 -3.93 7.94 -6.97
C ARG A 28 -3.07 6.73 -6.52
N PRO A 29 -3.10 6.29 -5.23
CA PRO A 29 -2.34 5.11 -4.82
C PRO A 29 -2.76 3.82 -5.54
N PHE A 30 -4.06 3.71 -5.86
CA PHE A 30 -4.59 2.58 -6.61
C PHE A 30 -4.12 2.63 -8.07
N TYR A 31 -4.23 3.77 -8.75
CA TYR A 31 -3.74 3.93 -10.12
C TYR A 31 -2.25 3.59 -10.26
N PHE A 32 -1.43 4.00 -9.30
CA PHE A 32 -0.01 3.61 -9.29
C PHE A 32 0.24 2.12 -9.08
N SER A 33 -0.70 1.36 -8.54
CA SER A 33 -0.52 -0.08 -8.31
C SER A 33 -0.99 -0.93 -9.49
N VAL A 34 -1.91 -0.41 -10.31
CA VAL A 34 -2.54 -1.14 -11.43
C VAL A 34 -2.17 -0.57 -12.80
N HIS A 35 -1.37 0.49 -12.89
CA HIS A 35 -1.06 1.17 -14.15
C HIS A 35 -0.53 0.18 -15.21
N PRO A 36 -1.09 0.15 -16.45
CA PRO A 36 -0.70 -0.80 -17.49
C PRO A 36 0.80 -0.84 -17.79
N ASP A 37 1.48 0.31 -17.71
CA ASP A 37 2.92 0.42 -17.97
C ASP A 37 3.79 -0.39 -17.00
N LEU A 38 3.26 -0.73 -15.82
CA LEU A 38 3.96 -1.59 -14.86
C LEU A 38 4.00 -3.06 -15.30
N PHE A 39 3.20 -3.43 -16.30
CA PHE A 39 3.01 -4.79 -16.78
C PHE A 39 3.67 -5.00 -18.14
N GLY A 40 4.77 -4.31 -18.44
CA GLY A 40 5.48 -4.44 -19.73
C GLY A 40 5.90 -5.87 -20.11
N LYS A 41 6.16 -6.73 -19.12
CA LYS A 41 6.48 -8.16 -19.30
C LYS A 41 5.25 -9.08 -19.35
N TYR A 42 4.05 -8.53 -19.17
CA TYR A 42 2.81 -9.23 -18.87
C TYR A 42 1.66 -8.65 -19.74
N PRO A 43 1.63 -8.95 -21.05
CA PRO A 43 0.74 -8.29 -22.01
C PRO A 43 -0.75 -8.53 -21.72
N GLU A 44 -1.14 -9.73 -21.26
CA GLU A 44 -2.53 -10.03 -20.92
C GLU A 44 -2.99 -9.24 -19.69
N GLN A 45 -2.16 -9.16 -18.64
CA GLN A 45 -2.45 -8.41 -17.42
C GLN A 45 -2.52 -6.91 -17.72
N ARG A 46 -1.63 -6.41 -18.59
CA ARG A 46 -1.67 -5.04 -19.10
C ARG A 46 -3.00 -4.74 -19.76
N LYS A 47 -3.44 -5.58 -20.69
CA LYS A 47 -4.71 -5.42 -21.42
C LYS A 47 -5.93 -5.45 -20.49
N ILE A 48 -5.94 -6.36 -19.52
CA ILE A 48 -7.03 -6.45 -18.52
C ILE A 48 -7.07 -5.18 -17.67
N ASN A 49 -5.93 -4.69 -17.18
CA ASN A 49 -5.89 -3.46 -16.39
C ASN A 49 -6.29 -2.23 -17.20
N GLU A 50 -5.88 -2.13 -18.47
CA GLU A 50 -6.28 -1.05 -19.36
C GLU A 50 -7.80 -1.02 -19.57
N HIS A 51 -8.40 -2.16 -19.91
CA HIS A 51 -9.85 -2.28 -20.09
C HIS A 51 -10.61 -1.96 -18.80
N SER A 52 -10.19 -2.52 -17.65
CA SER A 52 -10.83 -2.28 -16.36
C SER A 52 -10.69 -0.82 -15.90
N LEU A 53 -9.58 -0.14 -16.20
CA LEU A 53 -9.41 1.29 -15.92
C LEU A 53 -10.36 2.15 -16.77
N GLN A 54 -10.51 1.83 -18.06
CA GLN A 54 -11.47 2.54 -18.92
C GLN A 54 -12.90 2.40 -18.40
N GLN A 55 -13.30 1.20 -17.98
CA GLN A 55 -14.60 0.96 -17.38
C GLN A 55 -14.77 1.70 -16.05
N LEU A 56 -13.74 1.71 -15.19
CA LEU A 56 -13.76 2.45 -13.92
C LEU A 56 -13.98 3.95 -14.15
N SER A 57 -13.27 4.55 -15.11
CA SER A 57 -13.45 5.97 -15.45
C SER A 57 -14.87 6.27 -15.92
N ALA A 58 -15.41 5.46 -16.83
CA ALA A 58 -16.79 5.62 -17.31
C ALA A 58 -17.81 5.49 -16.18
N LEU A 59 -17.60 4.61 -15.21
CA LEU A 59 -18.47 4.45 -14.04
C LEU A 59 -18.42 5.68 -13.12
N ILE A 60 -17.22 6.24 -12.89
CA ILE A 60 -17.04 7.44 -12.07
C ILE A 60 -17.73 8.64 -12.72
N GLU A 61 -17.56 8.82 -14.04
CA GLU A 61 -18.23 9.89 -14.80
C GLU A 61 -19.75 9.72 -14.78
N ALA A 62 -20.24 8.51 -15.03
CA ALA A 62 -21.68 8.26 -15.05
C ALA A 62 -22.33 8.41 -13.66
N GLN A 63 -21.61 8.08 -12.57
CA GLN A 63 -22.05 8.36 -11.19
C GLN A 63 -22.16 9.86 -10.93
N GLN A 64 -21.22 10.68 -11.43
CA GLN A 64 -21.28 12.14 -11.29
C GLN A 64 -22.50 12.72 -12.00
N CYS A 65 -22.95 12.10 -13.09
CA CYS A 65 -24.19 12.46 -13.79
C CYS A 65 -25.49 11.95 -13.11
N SER A 66 -25.43 11.54 -11.84
CA SER A 66 -26.60 11.15 -11.01
C SER A 66 -27.44 10.01 -11.58
N ARG A 67 -26.80 9.05 -12.27
CA ARG A 67 -27.47 7.84 -12.79
C ARG A 67 -27.34 6.70 -11.80
N ASN A 68 -28.43 5.95 -11.61
CA ASN A 68 -28.38 4.66 -10.93
C ASN A 68 -27.63 3.67 -11.84
N ILE A 69 -26.45 3.25 -11.41
CA ILE A 69 -25.56 2.40 -12.22
C ILE A 69 -25.32 1.09 -11.50
N THR A 70 -25.54 -0.02 -12.22
CA THR A 70 -25.09 -1.33 -11.79
C THR A 70 -23.59 -1.40 -12.01
N VAL A 71 -22.82 -1.54 -10.92
CA VAL A 71 -21.36 -1.63 -10.97
C VAL A 71 -20.96 -3.06 -11.40
N PRO A 72 -20.34 -3.25 -12.57
CA PRO A 72 -19.82 -4.55 -12.99
C PRO A 72 -18.61 -4.94 -12.14
N ASN A 73 -18.28 -6.24 -12.11
CA ASN A 73 -17.04 -6.70 -11.50
C ASN A 73 -15.85 -6.30 -12.39
N LEU A 74 -14.93 -5.50 -11.86
CA LEU A 74 -13.74 -5.02 -12.58
C LEU A 74 -12.49 -5.74 -12.06
N PRO A 75 -11.91 -6.69 -12.83
CA PRO A 75 -10.69 -7.37 -12.43
C PRO A 75 -9.46 -6.46 -12.59
N PHE A 76 -8.57 -6.47 -11.60
CA PHE A 76 -7.29 -5.76 -11.63
C PHE A 76 -6.15 -6.67 -11.19
N TYR A 77 -5.03 -6.57 -11.90
CA TYR A 77 -3.74 -7.07 -11.47
C TYR A 77 -2.97 -5.98 -10.74
N LEU A 78 -2.37 -6.34 -9.60
CA LEU A 78 -1.56 -5.45 -8.78
C LEU A 78 -0.07 -5.71 -9.06
N ARG A 79 0.71 -4.65 -9.16
CA ARG A 79 2.17 -4.74 -9.18
C ARG A 79 2.66 -5.29 -7.84
N LYS A 80 3.50 -6.33 -7.88
CA LYS A 80 4.27 -6.76 -6.72
C LYS A 80 5.29 -5.66 -6.39
N ARG A 81 5.39 -5.28 -5.11
CA ARG A 81 6.47 -4.39 -4.68
C ARG A 81 7.78 -5.16 -4.83
N ASP A 82 8.79 -4.50 -5.41
CA ASP A 82 10.09 -5.11 -5.73
C ASP A 82 10.94 -5.47 -4.49
N MET A 83 10.40 -5.27 -3.28
CA MET A 83 10.99 -5.80 -2.07
C MET A 83 10.21 -7.06 -1.66
N PRO A 84 10.73 -8.26 -1.99
CA PRO A 84 10.21 -9.47 -1.39
C PRO A 84 10.30 -9.35 0.13
N GLU A 85 9.24 -9.76 0.83
CA GLU A 85 9.21 -9.96 2.29
C GLU A 85 10.49 -10.61 2.83
N GLU A 86 11.06 -11.54 2.07
CA GLU A 86 12.32 -12.20 2.42
C GLU A 86 13.51 -11.24 2.51
N ASN A 87 13.59 -10.24 1.63
CA ASN A 87 14.66 -9.24 1.66
C ASN A 87 14.46 -8.25 2.83
N LEU A 88 13.22 -7.94 3.19
CA LEU A 88 12.90 -7.20 4.42
C LEU A 88 13.39 -7.95 5.64
N ARG A 89 13.04 -9.23 5.75
CA ARG A 89 13.45 -10.08 6.87
C ARG A 89 14.96 -10.18 6.99
N LYS A 90 15.67 -10.41 5.87
CA LYS A 90 17.14 -10.44 5.84
C LYS A 90 17.76 -9.11 6.27
N ALA A 91 17.18 -7.98 5.85
CA ALA A 91 17.65 -6.66 6.27
C ALA A 91 17.48 -6.44 7.78
N TYR A 92 16.33 -6.85 8.35
CA TYR A 92 16.10 -6.81 9.79
C TYR A 92 17.05 -7.72 10.57
N GLU A 93 17.24 -8.96 10.11
CA GLU A 93 18.17 -9.91 10.74
C GLU A 93 19.61 -9.38 10.72
N ASN A 94 20.05 -8.82 9.58
CA ASN A 94 21.37 -8.20 9.48
C ASN A 94 21.53 -7.03 10.45
N TYR A 95 20.53 -6.16 10.55
CA TYR A 95 20.54 -5.04 11.50
C TYR A 95 20.70 -5.51 12.95
N TYR A 96 19.91 -6.50 13.38
CA TYR A 96 20.01 -7.04 14.75
C TYR A 96 21.37 -7.70 15.02
N ASN A 97 21.86 -8.48 14.06
CA ASN A 97 23.15 -9.15 14.19
C ASN A 97 24.31 -8.14 14.25
N GLU A 98 24.24 -7.05 13.51
CA GLU A 98 25.24 -5.98 13.52
C GLU A 98 25.20 -5.19 14.83
N PHE A 99 24.01 -4.93 15.37
CA PHE A 99 23.83 -4.31 16.68
C PHE A 99 24.45 -5.16 17.81
N GLU A 100 24.17 -6.47 17.84
CA GLU A 100 24.73 -7.38 18.85
C GLU A 100 26.25 -7.47 18.76
N LYS A 101 26.80 -7.55 17.54
CA LYS A 101 28.26 -7.51 17.33
C LYS A 101 28.86 -6.22 17.87
N ALA A 102 28.25 -5.07 17.58
CA ALA A 102 28.72 -3.77 18.06
C ALA A 102 28.66 -3.67 19.59
N SER A 103 27.59 -4.15 20.21
CA SER A 103 27.42 -4.16 21.67
C SER A 103 28.46 -5.05 22.36
N HIS A 104 28.69 -6.25 21.83
CA HIS A 104 29.73 -7.16 22.31
C HIS A 104 31.13 -6.56 22.15
N MET A 105 31.41 -5.92 21.01
CA MET A 105 32.69 -5.23 20.81
C MET A 105 32.88 -4.09 21.82
N LYS A 106 31.85 -3.29 22.09
CA LYS A 106 31.91 -2.22 23.10
C LYS A 106 32.25 -2.76 24.49
N ARG A 107 31.60 -3.84 24.93
CA ARG A 107 31.89 -4.48 26.23
C ARG A 107 33.34 -4.95 26.32
N LYS A 108 33.85 -5.62 25.28
CA LYS A 108 35.23 -6.12 25.25
C LYS A 108 36.27 -4.98 25.25
N VAL A 109 35.96 -3.85 24.63
CA VAL A 109 36.83 -2.65 24.66
C VAL A 109 36.83 -2.03 26.07
N GLU A 110 35.68 -1.96 26.72
CA GLU A 110 35.55 -1.44 28.08
C GLU A 110 36.26 -2.31 29.12
N GLU A 111 36.14 -3.64 29.02
CA GLU A 111 36.87 -4.59 29.86
C GLU A 111 38.39 -4.44 29.69
N LYS A 112 38.88 -4.37 28.46
CA LYS A 112 40.30 -4.14 28.19
C LYS A 112 40.78 -2.79 28.75
N ARG A 113 39.95 -1.75 28.65
CA ARG A 113 40.25 -0.43 29.21
C ARG A 113 40.28 -0.48 30.75
N ALA A 114 39.35 -1.19 31.38
CA ALA A 114 39.33 -1.35 32.83
C ALA A 114 40.57 -2.10 33.34
N VAL A 115 40.97 -3.19 32.67
CA VAL A 115 42.18 -3.96 33.01
C VAL A 115 43.44 -3.12 32.81
N ASN A 116 43.55 -2.37 31.71
CA ASN A 116 44.70 -1.49 31.48
C ASN A 116 44.77 -0.30 32.43
N ASN A 117 43.67 0.10 33.07
CA ASN A 117 43.66 1.16 34.08
C ASN A 117 43.99 0.63 35.49
N LEU A 118 44.12 -0.69 35.67
CA LEU A 118 44.42 -1.36 36.94
C LEU A 118 45.91 -1.72 37.10
N PHE A 119 46.72 -1.58 36.05
CA PHE A 119 48.18 -1.78 36.03
C PHE A 119 48.86 -0.50 35.53
#